data_AF-A0A0W0ZGC4-F1
#
_entry.id   AF-A0A0W0ZGC4-F1
#
_cell.length_a   1.000
_cell.length_b   1.000
_cell.length_c   1.000
_cell.angle_alpha   90.00
_cell.angle_beta   90.00
_cell.angle_gamma   90.00
#
_symmetry.space_group_name_H-M   'P 1'
#
loop_
_entity.id
_entity.type
_entity.pdbx_description
1 polymer ?
#
loop_
_entity_poly.entity_id
_entity_poly.type
_entity_poly.pdbx_seq_one_letter_code
_entity_poly.pdbx_strand_id
1 'polypeptide(L)'
;MTYKTIVEVIRDGSLVMTDGILSNNGDMIFAYHALLAICNDQSARKNTFERDQQFQVQPMGHGMHSDRLKVTIRPEFAKDAIDVLKKEYPGLKIQNEQQLDQPKTHEYKQ
;
A
#
# COMPACT_ATOMS: atom_id res chain seq x y z
N MET A 1 -10.02 9.48 15.11
CA MET A 1 -10.42 9.62 13.69
C MET A 1 -10.12 8.29 13.01
N THR A 2 -11.09 7.70 12.33
CA THR A 2 -10.89 6.45 11.60
C THR A 2 -10.74 6.81 10.13
N TYR A 3 -9.51 6.77 9.61
CA TYR A 3 -9.26 6.94 8.18
C TYR A 3 -10.11 5.93 7.41
N LYS A 4 -10.82 6.36 6.36
CA LYS A 4 -11.53 5.44 5.45
C LYS A 4 -10.59 4.81 4.42
N THR A 5 -9.33 5.21 4.42
CA THR A 5 -8.27 4.59 3.63
C THR A 5 -8.20 3.10 3.92
N ILE A 6 -8.16 2.30 2.86
CA ILE A 6 -7.99 0.86 2.95
C ILE A 6 -6.52 0.56 2.67
N VAL A 7 -5.86 -0.07 3.64
CA VAL A 7 -4.57 -0.71 3.48
C VAL A 7 -4.81 -2.20 3.67
N GLU A 8 -4.56 -3.00 2.65
CA GLU A 8 -4.83 -4.44 2.66
C GLU A 8 -3.68 -5.23 2.05
N VAL A 9 -3.39 -6.40 2.62
CA VAL A 9 -2.59 -7.43 1.94
C VAL A 9 -3.55 -8.27 1.11
N ILE A 10 -3.30 -8.37 -0.19
CA ILE A 10 -4.09 -9.22 -1.10
C ILE A 10 -3.47 -10.61 -1.20
N ARG A 11 -4.22 -11.58 -1.76
CA ARG A 11 -3.88 -13.02 -1.72
C ARG A 11 -2.51 -13.40 -2.26
N ASP A 12 -1.94 -12.60 -3.17
CA ASP A 12 -0.61 -12.87 -3.74
C ASP A 12 0.55 -12.37 -2.85
N GLY A 13 0.22 -11.72 -1.72
CA GLY A 13 1.12 -11.12 -0.75
C GLY A 13 1.39 -9.63 -0.99
N SER A 14 0.83 -9.02 -2.05
CA SER A 14 1.03 -7.60 -2.35
C SER A 14 0.31 -6.72 -1.34
N LEU A 15 0.90 -5.57 -1.02
CA LEU A 15 0.25 -4.54 -0.20
C LEU A 15 -0.45 -3.54 -1.11
N VAL A 16 -1.75 -3.37 -0.93
CA VAL A 16 -2.57 -2.40 -1.66
C VAL A 16 -3.01 -1.30 -0.72
N MET A 17 -2.71 -0.06 -1.09
CA MET A 17 -3.16 1.15 -0.41
C MET A 17 -4.09 1.90 -1.36
N THR A 18 -5.34 2.12 -0.94
CA THR A 18 -6.32 2.84 -1.75
C THR A 18 -6.86 4.03 -0.99
N ASP A 19 -6.73 5.21 -1.58
CA ASP A 19 -7.30 6.45 -1.03
C ASP A 19 -8.82 6.33 -0.82
N GLY A 20 -9.31 6.91 0.26
CA GLY A 20 -10.73 6.96 0.59
C GLY A 20 -11.52 7.91 -0.32
N ILE A 21 -12.85 7.84 -0.25
CA ILE A 21 -13.74 8.84 -0.86
C ILE A 21 -13.83 10.02 0.12
N LEU A 22 -13.55 11.24 -0.37
CA LEU A 22 -13.54 12.52 0.33
C LEU A 22 -14.70 12.64 1.34
N SER A 23 -14.48 12.16 2.56
CA SER A 23 -15.42 12.25 3.68
C SER A 23 -14.84 13.19 4.74
N ASN A 24 -13.51 13.21 4.85
CA ASN A 24 -12.73 14.09 5.72
C ASN A 24 -11.51 14.65 4.98
N ASN A 25 -10.95 15.75 5.49
CA ASN A 25 -9.66 16.27 5.04
C ASN A 25 -8.57 15.20 5.20
N GLY A 26 -7.85 14.89 4.11
CA GLY A 26 -6.73 13.94 4.11
C GLY A 26 -7.02 12.56 3.52
N ASP A 27 -8.29 12.19 3.28
CA ASP A 27 -8.67 10.86 2.75
C ASP A 27 -8.15 10.60 1.32
N MET A 28 -7.83 11.66 0.57
CA MET A 28 -7.39 11.61 -0.83
C MET A 28 -5.89 11.78 -1.05
N ILE A 29 -5.10 11.91 0.02
CA ILE A 29 -3.64 12.08 -0.09
C ILE A 29 -2.86 11.00 0.67
N PHE A 30 -3.58 10.06 1.32
CA PHE A 30 -2.94 9.05 2.17
C PHE A 30 -2.00 8.18 1.35
N ALA A 31 -2.46 7.60 0.24
CA ALA A 31 -1.66 6.66 -0.54
C ALA A 31 -0.40 7.31 -1.10
N TYR A 32 -0.47 8.60 -1.44
CA TYR A 32 0.69 9.40 -1.82
C TYR A 32 1.68 9.56 -0.66
N HIS A 33 1.24 10.03 0.50
CA HIS A 33 2.13 10.24 1.64
C HIS A 33 2.71 8.93 2.20
N ALA A 34 1.90 7.87 2.21
CA ALA A 34 2.31 6.53 2.56
C ALA A 34 3.40 6.01 1.62
N LEU A 35 3.22 6.17 0.30
CA LEU A 35 4.24 5.81 -0.67
C LEU A 35 5.52 6.63 -0.50
N LEU A 36 5.42 7.94 -0.28
CA LEU A 36 6.59 8.79 -0.02
C LEU A 36 7.39 8.33 1.20
N ALA A 37 6.71 7.99 2.30
CA ALA A 37 7.36 7.48 3.50
C ALA A 37 8.14 6.19 3.23
N ILE A 38 7.53 5.27 2.47
CA ILE A 38 8.18 4.00 2.08
C ILE A 38 9.39 4.27 1.18
N CYS A 39 9.25 5.14 0.17
CA CYS A 39 10.37 5.53 -0.70
C CYS A 39 11.53 6.14 0.10
N ASN A 40 11.24 7.00 1.07
CA ASN A 40 12.26 7.64 1.91
C ASN A 40 12.98 6.63 2.81
N ASP A 41 12.25 5.70 3.43
CA ASP A 41 12.85 4.64 4.25
C ASP A 41 13.75 3.71 3.39
N GLN A 42 13.27 3.29 2.22
CA GLN A 42 14.07 2.46 1.30
C GLN A 42 15.32 3.22 0.80
N SER A 43 15.20 4.50 0.48
CA SER A 43 16.34 5.35 0.10
C SER A 43 17.35 5.48 1.24
N ALA A 44 16.90 5.66 2.49
CA ALA A 44 17.77 5.71 3.66
C ALA A 44 18.53 4.39 3.90
N ARG A 45 17.92 3.25 3.54
CA ARG A 45 18.56 1.93 3.53
C ARG A 45 19.46 1.68 2.32
N LYS A 46 19.55 2.64 1.38
CA LYS A 46 20.26 2.54 0.09
C LYS A 46 19.69 1.45 -0.83
N ASN A 47 18.40 1.15 -0.70
CA ASN A 47 17.68 0.25 -1.59
C ASN A 47 17.08 1.02 -2.76
N THR A 48 17.01 0.37 -3.92
CA THR A 48 16.25 0.87 -5.07
C THR A 48 14.77 0.53 -4.89
N PHE A 49 13.93 1.55 -4.91
CA PHE A 49 12.47 1.40 -4.82
C PHE A 49 11.81 2.28 -5.88
N GLU A 50 11.60 1.67 -7.05
CA GLU A 50 11.19 2.33 -8.29
C GLU A 50 9.79 1.90 -8.72
N ARG A 51 9.14 2.83 -9.41
CA ARG A 51 7.84 2.59 -10.05
C ARG A 51 7.98 1.49 -11.11
N ASP A 52 6.94 0.67 -11.23
CA ASP A 52 6.79 -0.48 -12.12
C ASP A 52 7.71 -1.69 -11.79
N GLN A 53 8.72 -1.49 -10.95
CA GLN A 53 9.57 -2.55 -10.43
C GLN A 53 9.14 -3.03 -9.03
N GLN A 54 9.04 -2.14 -8.04
CA GLN A 54 8.69 -2.52 -6.67
C GLN A 54 7.26 -2.11 -6.31
N PHE A 55 6.73 -1.09 -6.98
CA PHE A 55 5.34 -0.65 -6.79
C PHE A 55 4.71 -0.15 -8.08
N GLN A 56 3.37 -0.14 -8.13
CA GLN A 56 2.58 0.45 -9.20
C GLN A 56 1.63 1.48 -8.61
N VAL A 57 1.35 2.54 -9.40
CA VAL A 57 0.39 3.59 -9.03
C VAL A 57 -0.66 3.69 -10.11
N GLN A 58 -1.92 3.62 -9.71
CA GLN A 58 -3.09 3.69 -10.58
C GLN A 58 -4.03 4.79 -10.09
N PRO A 59 -4.50 5.71 -10.95
CA PRO A 59 -5.54 6.65 -10.58
C PRO A 59 -6.88 5.91 -10.42
N MET A 60 -7.62 6.23 -9.36
CA MET A 60 -8.92 5.65 -9.04
C MET A 60 -10.03 6.70 -9.23
N GLY A 61 -10.37 6.99 -10.49
CA GLY A 61 -11.43 7.92 -10.85
C GLY A 61 -11.50 8.21 -12.34
N HIS A 62 -12.69 8.55 -12.84
CA HIS A 62 -12.89 9.10 -14.19
C HIS A 62 -13.44 10.54 -14.06
N GLY A 63 -12.74 11.52 -14.64
CA GLY A 63 -13.16 12.95 -14.63
C GLY A 63 -12.38 13.84 -13.66
N MET A 64 -12.96 14.99 -13.28
CA MET A 64 -12.35 16.05 -12.43
C MET A 64 -11.96 15.64 -10.98
N HIS A 65 -12.04 14.35 -10.64
CA HIS A 65 -11.68 13.79 -9.32
C HIS A 65 -10.43 12.90 -9.41
N SER A 66 -9.41 13.36 -10.14
CA SER A 66 -8.17 12.64 -10.47
C SER A 66 -7.31 12.23 -9.28
N ASP A 67 -7.66 12.63 -8.06
CA ASP A 67 -6.65 12.71 -6.99
C ASP A 67 -6.63 11.49 -6.08
N ARG A 68 -7.52 10.51 -6.31
CA ARG A 68 -7.46 9.24 -5.59
C ARG A 68 -6.48 8.29 -6.26
N LEU A 69 -5.59 7.74 -5.46
CA LEU A 69 -4.59 6.78 -5.90
C LEU A 69 -4.89 5.41 -5.31
N LYS A 70 -4.60 4.39 -6.12
CA LYS A 70 -4.34 3.03 -5.68
C LYS A 70 -2.87 2.74 -5.91
N VAL A 71 -2.17 2.41 -4.84
CA VAL A 71 -0.77 2.00 -4.86
C VAL A 71 -0.72 0.51 -4.54
N THR A 72 -0.03 -0.25 -5.37
CA THR A 72 0.22 -1.68 -5.17
C THR A 72 1.72 -1.89 -5.01
N ILE A 73 2.15 -2.39 -3.86
CA ILE A 73 3.55 -2.76 -3.58
C ILE A 73 3.68 -4.26 -3.71
N ARG A 74 4.72 -4.72 -4.41
CA ARG A 74 4.94 -6.15 -4.66
C ARG A 74 5.15 -6.93 -3.35
N PRO A 75 4.82 -8.24 -3.34
CA PRO A 75 4.86 -9.06 -2.12
C PRO A 75 6.22 -9.05 -1.41
N GLU A 76 7.32 -9.02 -2.17
CA GLU A 76 8.68 -9.07 -1.64
C GLU A 76 9.03 -7.86 -0.77
N PHE A 77 8.29 -6.75 -0.93
CA PHE A 77 8.50 -5.49 -0.22
C PHE A 77 7.35 -5.14 0.72
N ALA A 78 6.29 -5.95 0.75
CA ALA A 78 5.07 -5.67 1.51
C ALA A 78 5.33 -5.60 3.02
N LYS A 79 6.19 -6.48 3.56
CA LYS A 79 6.53 -6.50 4.98
C LYS A 79 7.27 -5.23 5.42
N ASP A 80 8.31 -4.85 4.68
CA ASP A 80 9.07 -3.62 4.92
C ASP A 80 8.17 -2.38 4.82
N ALA A 81 7.30 -2.33 3.81
CA ALA A 81 6.33 -1.25 3.65
C ALA A 81 5.39 -1.16 4.87
N ILE A 82 4.87 -2.28 5.37
CA ILE A 82 3.99 -2.33 6.54
C ILE A 82 4.69 -1.79 7.80
N ASP A 83 5.95 -2.17 8.03
CA ASP A 83 6.71 -1.69 9.19
C ASP A 83 6.87 -0.16 9.16
N VAL A 84 7.15 0.42 7.99
CA VAL A 84 7.19 1.87 7.81
C VAL A 84 5.83 2.50 8.10
N LEU A 85 4.75 1.94 7.55
CA LEU A 85 3.40 2.47 7.74
C LEU A 85 2.95 2.43 9.20
N LYS A 86 3.25 1.36 9.94
CA LYS A 86 2.93 1.24 11.37
C LYS A 86 3.68 2.27 12.22
N LYS A 87 4.90 2.62 11.82
CA LYS A 87 5.71 3.66 12.47
C LYS A 87 5.18 5.06 12.18
N GLU A 88 4.91 5.38 10.92
CA GLU A 88 4.48 6.72 10.48
C GLU A 88 3.01 7.00 10.80
N TYR A 89 2.17 5.96 10.84
CA TYR A 89 0.74 6.07 11.12
C TYR A 89 0.34 5.14 12.28
N PRO A 90 0.65 5.51 13.54
CA PRO A 90 0.27 4.71 14.71
C PRO A 90 -1.24 4.48 14.75
N GLY A 91 -1.65 3.21 14.86
CA GLY A 91 -3.07 2.81 14.88
C GLY A 91 -3.70 2.57 13.50
N LEU A 92 -2.93 2.66 12.41
CA LEU A 92 -3.37 2.21 11.09
C LEU A 92 -3.72 0.71 11.14
N LYS A 93 -4.94 0.37 10.69
CA LYS A 93 -5.37 -1.02 10.56
C LYS A 93 -5.02 -1.52 9.16
N ILE A 94 -4.26 -2.61 9.09
CA ILE A 94 -3.91 -3.30 7.85
C ILE A 94 -4.76 -4.56 7.76
N GLN A 95 -5.58 -4.65 6.72
CA GLN A 95 -6.47 -5.79 6.52
C GLN A 95 -5.68 -6.98 5.99
N ASN A 96 -6.06 -8.17 6.42
CA ASN A 96 -5.48 -9.44 5.96
C ASN A 96 -3.96 -9.57 6.15
N GLU A 97 -3.37 -8.88 7.12
CA GLU A 97 -1.92 -8.90 7.36
C GLU A 97 -1.36 -10.33 7.48
N GLN A 98 -2.14 -11.28 8.04
CA GLN A 98 -1.78 -12.70 8.11
C GLN A 98 -1.48 -13.38 6.76
N GLN A 99 -1.87 -12.78 5.62
CA GLN A 99 -1.57 -13.31 4.29
C GLN A 99 -0.08 -13.15 3.89
N LEU A 100 0.69 -12.32 4.60
CA LEU A 100 2.14 -12.19 4.38
C LEU A 100 2.91 -13.48 4.67
N ASP A 101 2.48 -14.21 5.70
CA ASP A 101 3.15 -15.42 6.17
C ASP A 101 2.53 -16.70 5.59
N GLN A 102 1.48 -16.58 4.77
CA GLN A 102 0.89 -17.75 4.12
C GLN A 102 1.81 -18.22 2.98
N PRO A 103 2.32 -19.46 3.03
CA PRO A 103 3.05 -20.01 1.90
C PRO A 103 2.12 -20.00 0.69
N LYS A 104 2.60 -19.52 -0.45
CA LYS A 104 1.89 -19.59 -1.73
C LYS A 104 1.60 -21.07 -2.01
N THR A 105 0.44 -21.57 -1.61
CA THR A 105 -0.03 -22.89 -2.01
C THR A 105 -0.31 -22.79 -3.50
N HIS A 106 0.71 -23.12 -4.31
CA HIS A 106 0.51 -23.41 -5.71
C HIS A 106 -0.39 -24.64 -5.79
N GLU A 107 -1.70 -24.41 -5.92
CA GLU A 107 -2.58 -25.42 -6.51
C GLU A 107 -2.15 -25.58 -7.97
N TYR A 108 -1.12 -26.40 -8.20
CA TYR A 108 -0.97 -27.10 -9.46
C TYR A 108 -2.16 -28.06 -9.56
N LYS A 109 -3.22 -27.65 -10.24
CA LYS A 109 -4.18 -28.61 -10.78
C LYS A 109 -3.65 -29.10 -12.11
N GLN A 110 -3.46 -30.41 -12.13
CA GLN A 110 -3.06 -31.30 -13.22
C GLN A 110 -4.03 -31.23 -14.39
#